data_AF-A0A9P0I1V2-F1
#
_entry.id   AF-A0A9P0I1V2-F1
#
_cell.length_a   1.000
_cell.length_b   1.000
_cell.length_c   1.000
_cell.angle_alpha   90.00
_cell.angle_beta   90.00
_cell.angle_gamma   90.00
#
_symmetry.space_group_name_H-M   'P 1'
#
loop_
_entity.id
_entity.type
_entity.pdbx_description
1 polymer ?
#
loop_
_entity_poly.entity_id
_entity_poly.type
_entity_poly.pdbx_seq_one_letter_code
_entity_poly.pdbx_strand_id
1 'polypeptide(L)'
;MGLPSVPRHTMKVILLLAGVAVALCAVPPVDQRRPHVHMNDDGSYFLTNDGPSGPHYVGHIGRGAVQGNDNGVTFDVQASGETWRGGLKISVTWTGPADVVFQDCIDFGNSQWFAGPEQKQQYWPIQKSFLKKYSAVSKEEDNAAVGERYWLNSDGMYIYVAPEVPLFIDYHNELENHLCLIAEVADPYSTRRTENVLKYDLWFFENPKIAHQHAVDNYLGKPSGVPDYRMIQYPIWSTWARYSREIDQDNLWAFANEIKDSGFPNAQFEIDDLWEVCYGSLFV
;
A
#
# COMPACT_ATOMS: atom_id res chain seq x y z
N MET A 1 -6.96 5.66 48.11
CA MET A 1 -6.01 5.18 47.07
C MET A 1 -6.17 6.09 45.88
N GLY A 2 -5.23 7.02 45.70
CA GLY A 2 -5.27 8.05 44.67
C GLY A 2 -4.67 7.54 43.36
N LEU A 3 -5.30 7.93 42.24
CA LEU A 3 -4.79 7.77 40.88
C LEU A 3 -3.51 8.60 40.71
N PRO A 4 -2.50 8.11 39.95
CA PRO A 4 -1.30 8.89 39.69
C PRO A 4 -1.60 10.04 38.72
N SER A 5 -1.13 11.24 39.09
CA SER A 5 -1.21 12.48 38.33
C SER A 5 -0.30 12.45 37.11
N VAL A 6 -0.87 12.74 35.93
CA VAL A 6 -0.12 12.97 34.69
C VAL A 6 0.66 14.30 34.81
N PRO A 7 1.99 14.33 34.53
CA PRO A 7 2.77 15.57 34.58
C PRO A 7 2.32 16.50 33.44
N ARG A 8 2.02 17.76 33.78
CA ARG A 8 1.89 18.83 32.78
C ARG A 8 3.30 19.23 32.36
N HIS A 9 3.79 18.65 31.26
CA HIS A 9 4.93 19.19 30.53
C HIS A 9 4.43 20.09 29.40
N THR A 10 5.13 21.21 29.25
CA THR A 10 4.88 22.25 28.26
C THR A 10 5.15 21.68 26.87
N MET A 11 4.12 21.10 26.26
CA MET A 11 4.13 20.48 24.94
C MET A 11 4.34 21.58 23.89
N LYS A 12 5.47 21.54 23.18
CA LYS A 12 5.71 22.44 22.03
C LYS A 12 4.97 21.89 20.81
N VAL A 13 3.73 22.32 20.63
CA VAL A 13 2.99 22.10 19.38
C VAL A 13 3.57 23.04 18.32
N ILE A 14 4.31 22.49 17.36
CA ILE A 14 4.68 23.25 16.16
C ILE A 14 3.50 23.15 15.20
N LEU A 15 2.64 24.17 15.22
CA LEU A 15 1.75 24.42 14.09
C LEU A 15 2.64 24.76 12.90
N LEU A 16 2.71 23.87 11.91
CA LEU A 16 3.24 24.23 10.60
C LEU A 16 2.25 25.19 9.93
N LEU A 17 2.42 26.48 10.21
CA LEU A 17 1.93 27.55 9.35
C LEU A 17 2.62 27.37 8.00
N ALA A 18 1.84 27.02 6.99
CA ALA A 18 2.27 26.90 5.61
C ALA A 18 3.18 28.07 5.23
N GLY A 19 4.33 27.76 4.61
CA GLY A 19 5.20 28.76 4.01
C GLY A 19 4.38 29.66 3.09
N VAL A 20 4.46 30.96 3.35
CA VAL A 20 3.70 32.00 2.66
C VAL A 20 4.09 32.03 1.18
N ALA A 21 3.27 31.42 0.34
CA ALA A 21 2.93 31.98 -0.96
C ALA A 21 1.61 32.72 -0.78
N VAL A 22 1.60 34.03 -0.97
CA VAL A 22 0.39 34.86 -0.88
C VAL A 22 -0.54 34.48 -2.04
N ALA A 23 -1.43 33.53 -1.80
CA ALA A 23 -2.64 33.32 -2.58
C ALA A 23 -3.82 33.79 -1.72
N LEU A 24 -4.48 34.84 -2.18
CA LEU A 24 -5.64 35.45 -1.56
C LEU A 24 -6.75 34.40 -1.30
N CYS A 25 -7.14 34.31 -0.03
CA CYS A 25 -8.45 33.86 0.49
C CYS A 25 -8.97 32.49 0.03
N ALA A 26 -8.64 31.45 0.80
CA ALA A 26 -9.60 30.41 1.16
C ALA A 26 -9.31 29.96 2.60
N VAL A 27 -10.22 30.25 3.53
CA VAL A 27 -10.24 29.58 4.84
C VAL A 27 -10.64 28.13 4.57
N PRO A 28 -9.81 27.12 4.88
CA PRO A 28 -10.20 25.74 4.69
C PRO A 28 -11.43 25.44 5.56
N PRO A 29 -12.43 24.69 5.08
CA PRO A 29 -13.60 24.36 5.88
C PRO A 29 -13.19 23.71 7.22
N VAL A 30 -13.98 24.01 8.25
CA VAL A 30 -13.71 23.74 9.68
C VAL A 30 -13.68 22.24 10.03
N ASP A 31 -13.97 21.35 9.07
CA ASP A 31 -14.17 19.91 9.29
C ASP A 31 -13.08 19.02 8.67
N GLN A 32 -11.91 19.59 8.35
CA GLN A 32 -10.82 18.83 7.74
C GLN A 32 -10.08 17.98 8.79
N ARG A 33 -9.94 16.68 8.48
CA ARG A 33 -8.99 15.76 9.12
C ARG A 33 -7.58 16.33 8.98
N ARG A 34 -7.06 16.91 10.07
CA ARG A 34 -5.74 17.56 10.10
C ARG A 34 -4.75 16.63 10.80
N PRO A 35 -3.72 16.14 10.11
CA PRO A 35 -2.64 15.43 10.75
C PRO A 35 -1.77 16.42 11.52
N HIS A 36 -1.32 16.00 12.69
CA HIS A 36 -0.37 16.69 13.56
C HIS A 36 0.83 15.79 13.79
N VAL A 37 2.01 16.41 13.79
CA VAL A 37 3.29 15.73 13.98
C VAL A 37 3.88 16.24 15.30
N HIS A 38 3.97 15.35 16.29
CA HIS A 38 4.46 15.68 17.63
C HIS A 38 5.84 15.09 17.83
N MET A 39 6.85 15.93 18.01
CA MET A 39 8.22 15.48 18.28
C MET A 39 8.37 15.04 19.73
N ASN A 40 8.98 13.88 19.94
CA ASN A 40 9.28 13.32 21.25
C ASN A 40 10.68 13.72 21.73
N ASP A 41 10.94 13.53 23.01
CA ASP A 41 12.24 13.84 23.63
C ASP A 41 13.38 12.95 23.07
N ASP A 42 13.03 11.75 22.56
CA ASP A 42 13.94 10.83 21.88
C ASP A 42 14.04 11.09 20.36
N GLY A 43 13.55 12.26 19.90
CA GLY A 43 13.53 12.73 18.51
C GLY A 43 12.76 11.86 17.51
N SER A 44 12.00 10.88 17.99
CA SER A 44 10.94 10.24 17.22
C SER A 44 9.71 11.14 17.15
N TYR A 45 8.69 10.74 16.38
CA TYR A 45 7.46 11.52 16.23
C TYR A 45 6.21 10.67 16.40
N PHE A 46 5.24 11.21 17.15
CA PHE A 46 3.87 10.71 17.13
C PHE A 46 3.06 11.46 16.08
N LEU A 47 2.34 10.68 15.28
CA LEU A 47 1.36 11.19 14.34
C LEU A 47 -0.03 11.06 14.97
N THR A 48 -0.78 12.14 14.95
CA THR A 48 -2.20 12.13 15.31
C THR A 48 -2.99 12.79 14.20
N ASN A 49 -4.27 12.46 14.07
CA ASN A 49 -5.15 13.11 13.10
C ASN A 49 -6.45 13.53 13.77
N ASP A 50 -6.95 14.71 13.43
CA ASP A 50 -8.24 15.17 13.91
C ASP A 50 -9.36 14.31 13.30
N GLY A 51 -10.28 13.85 14.14
CA GLY A 51 -11.48 13.14 13.73
C GLY A 51 -12.73 13.68 14.44
N PRO A 52 -13.93 13.21 14.04
CA PRO A 52 -15.21 13.69 14.60
C PRO A 52 -15.33 13.49 16.12
N SER A 53 -14.63 12.49 16.67
CA SER A 53 -14.61 12.18 18.10
C SER A 53 -13.39 12.75 18.84
N GLY A 54 -12.62 13.62 18.18
CA GLY A 54 -11.37 14.20 18.67
C GLY A 54 -10.14 13.64 17.95
N PRO A 55 -8.94 14.12 18.33
CA PRO A 55 -7.67 13.63 17.79
C PRO A 55 -7.52 12.13 18.08
N HIS A 56 -7.15 11.35 17.08
CA HIS A 56 -6.79 9.95 17.22
C HIS A 56 -5.35 9.73 16.83
N TYR A 57 -4.74 8.71 17.43
CA TYR A 57 -3.39 8.28 17.13
C TYR A 57 -3.34 7.62 15.75
N VAL A 58 -2.29 7.91 14.98
CA VAL A 58 -2.05 7.36 13.65
C VAL A 58 -0.82 6.45 13.66
N GLY A 59 0.22 6.80 14.39
CA GLY A 59 1.44 6.00 14.39
C GLY A 59 2.62 6.68 15.07
N HIS A 60 3.69 5.91 15.19
CA HIS A 60 4.96 6.33 15.77
C HIS A 60 6.04 6.07 14.74
N ILE A 61 6.63 7.16 14.27
CA ILE A 61 7.68 7.16 13.26
C ILE A 61 8.98 7.66 13.88
N GLY A 62 10.14 7.37 13.28
CA GLY A 62 11.40 7.91 13.79
C GLY A 62 11.97 7.15 14.98
N ARG A 63 11.46 5.94 15.30
CA ARG A 63 11.93 5.18 16.47
C ARG A 63 13.40 4.79 16.29
N GLY A 64 14.24 5.19 17.24
CA GLY A 64 15.69 4.94 17.19
C GLY A 64 16.49 5.97 16.39
N ALA A 65 15.86 6.99 15.80
CA ALA A 65 16.56 8.04 15.04
C ALA A 65 17.62 8.80 15.87
N VAL A 66 17.38 9.03 17.17
CA VAL A 66 18.32 9.77 18.04
C VAL A 66 19.40 8.88 18.66
N GLN A 67 19.28 7.56 18.59
CA GLN A 67 20.34 6.66 19.10
C GLN A 67 21.56 6.56 18.17
N GLY A 68 21.60 7.29 17.05
CA GLY A 68 22.57 7.01 15.97
C GLY A 68 23.08 8.21 15.19
N ASN A 69 23.32 9.38 15.81
CA ASN A 69 24.03 10.47 15.13
C ASN A 69 25.50 10.12 14.76
N ASP A 70 25.98 8.92 15.12
CA ASP A 70 27.34 8.43 14.87
C ASP A 70 27.47 7.42 13.70
N ASN A 71 26.38 6.97 13.04
CA ASN A 71 26.44 5.86 12.07
C ASN A 71 26.02 6.22 10.62
N GLY A 72 25.90 7.50 10.27
CA GLY A 72 25.52 7.91 8.91
C GLY A 72 24.05 7.66 8.56
N VAL A 73 23.18 7.50 9.57
CA VAL A 73 21.73 7.42 9.42
C VAL A 73 21.15 8.83 9.37
N THR A 74 20.25 9.09 8.44
CA THR A 74 19.44 10.31 8.40
C THR A 74 17.96 9.98 8.45
N PHE A 75 17.21 10.83 9.14
CA PHE A 75 15.76 10.73 9.26
C PHE A 75 15.15 12.10 9.00
N ASP A 76 14.25 12.17 8.02
CA ASP A 76 13.60 13.40 7.57
C ASP A 76 12.09 13.21 7.46
N VAL A 77 11.35 14.22 7.90
CA VAL A 77 9.89 14.25 7.86
C VAL A 77 9.46 15.58 7.26
N GLN A 78 8.75 15.54 6.14
CA GLN A 78 8.26 16.71 5.43
C GLN A 78 6.74 16.69 5.35
N ALA A 79 6.11 17.80 5.73
CA ALA A 79 4.67 17.97 5.55
C ALA A 79 4.38 18.97 4.42
N SER A 80 3.41 18.64 3.57
CA SER A 80 2.95 19.51 2.49
C SER A 80 1.45 19.39 2.31
N GLY A 81 0.80 20.44 1.81
CA GLY A 81 -0.63 20.43 1.50
C GLY A 81 -0.89 20.60 0.01
N GLU A 82 -2.01 20.07 -0.43
CA GLU A 82 -2.49 20.17 -1.80
C GLU A 82 -3.87 20.82 -1.82
N THR A 83 -4.02 21.92 -2.56
CA THR A 83 -5.24 22.74 -2.54
C THR A 83 -6.37 22.19 -3.39
N TRP A 84 -6.09 21.39 -4.43
CA TRP A 84 -7.10 21.02 -5.42
C TRP A 84 -8.03 19.88 -4.97
N ARG A 85 -7.50 18.86 -4.27
CA ARG A 85 -8.29 17.81 -3.59
C ARG A 85 -8.33 17.95 -2.07
N GLY A 86 -7.66 18.98 -1.52
CA GLY A 86 -7.61 19.22 -0.07
C GLY A 86 -6.80 18.16 0.68
N GLY A 87 -5.81 17.55 0.03
CA GLY A 87 -4.96 16.52 0.61
C GLY A 87 -3.86 17.10 1.49
N LEU A 88 -3.60 16.49 2.64
CA LEU A 88 -2.42 16.77 3.46
C LEU A 88 -1.49 15.57 3.38
N LYS A 89 -0.21 15.84 3.14
CA LYS A 89 0.85 14.85 2.94
C LYS A 89 1.88 14.94 4.06
N ILE A 90 2.30 13.79 4.56
CA ILE A 90 3.51 13.61 5.34
C ILE A 90 4.42 12.65 4.57
N SER A 91 5.61 13.10 4.17
CA SER A 91 6.63 12.27 3.54
C SER A 91 7.67 11.93 4.61
N VAL A 92 7.99 10.66 4.75
CA VAL A 92 8.99 10.16 5.70
C VAL A 92 10.12 9.52 4.92
N THR A 93 11.37 9.87 5.27
CA THR A 93 12.56 9.29 4.65
C THR A 93 13.61 8.94 5.70
N TRP A 94 14.03 7.69 5.68
CA TRP A 94 15.24 7.20 6.33
C TRP A 94 16.27 6.85 5.28
N THR A 95 17.53 7.20 5.52
CA THR A 95 18.65 6.69 4.72
C THR A 95 19.81 6.32 5.64
N GLY A 96 20.64 5.37 5.21
CA GLY A 96 21.84 5.01 5.94
C GLY A 96 22.52 3.75 5.38
N PRO A 97 23.48 3.20 6.13
CA PRO A 97 24.21 2.00 5.73
C PRO A 97 23.29 0.80 5.45
N ALA A 98 23.73 -0.10 4.57
CA ALA A 98 22.93 -1.24 4.11
C ALA A 98 22.57 -2.23 5.25
N ASP A 99 23.39 -2.33 6.28
CA ASP A 99 23.22 -3.22 7.44
C ASP A 99 22.28 -2.66 8.51
N VAL A 100 21.83 -1.41 8.38
CA VAL A 100 20.85 -0.80 9.27
C VAL A 100 19.44 -1.13 8.80
N VAL A 101 18.59 -1.62 9.70
CA VAL A 101 17.16 -1.84 9.46
C VAL A 101 16.37 -0.62 9.87
N PHE A 102 15.48 -0.14 9.00
CA PHE A 102 14.56 0.95 9.31
C PHE A 102 13.14 0.42 9.47
N GLN A 103 12.43 0.90 10.49
CA GLN A 103 11.08 0.43 10.77
C GLN A 103 10.20 1.53 11.35
N ASP A 104 9.07 1.76 10.69
CA ASP A 104 8.00 2.63 11.19
C ASP A 104 6.67 1.86 11.22
N CYS A 105 5.83 2.15 12.21
CA CYS A 105 4.55 1.47 12.38
C CYS A 105 3.39 2.45 12.43
N ILE A 106 2.34 2.11 11.68
CA ILE A 106 1.09 2.83 11.58
C ILE A 106 0.02 2.01 12.31
N ASP A 107 -0.68 2.64 13.25
CA ASP A 107 -1.79 2.04 13.97
C ASP A 107 -2.96 1.84 13.02
N PHE A 108 -3.52 0.63 13.01
CA PHE A 108 -4.77 0.40 12.31
C PHE A 108 -5.91 1.19 12.96
N GLY A 109 -5.81 1.43 14.26
CA GLY A 109 -6.82 2.12 15.05
C GLY A 109 -8.17 1.42 14.96
N ASN A 110 -9.23 2.20 14.79
CA ASN A 110 -10.60 1.70 14.58
C ASN A 110 -11.02 1.70 13.10
N SER A 111 -10.15 2.16 12.20
CA SER A 111 -10.42 2.26 10.77
C SER A 111 -10.39 0.89 10.12
N GLN A 112 -11.09 0.73 9.00
CA GLN A 112 -10.99 -0.48 8.18
C GLN A 112 -9.92 -0.25 7.12
N TRP A 113 -8.98 -1.19 6.99
CA TRP A 113 -7.83 -1.07 6.08
C TRP A 113 -7.92 -2.04 4.90
N PHE A 114 -7.39 -1.60 3.77
CA PHE A 114 -7.55 -2.22 2.45
C PHE A 114 -6.21 -2.17 1.69
N ALA A 115 -6.09 -3.02 0.66
CA ALA A 115 -4.93 -3.16 -0.23
C ALA A 115 -3.72 -3.86 0.44
N GLY A 116 -2.49 -3.56 0.02
CA GLY A 116 -1.30 -4.33 0.35
C GLY A 116 -1.03 -5.50 -0.62
N PRO A 117 0.02 -6.29 -0.37
CA PRO A 117 0.43 -7.34 -1.28
C PRO A 117 -0.64 -8.43 -1.40
N GLU A 118 -0.74 -9.00 -2.60
CA GLU A 118 -1.54 -10.17 -2.87
C GLU A 118 -1.12 -11.32 -1.97
N GLN A 119 -2.11 -12.02 -1.43
CA GLN A 119 -1.95 -13.20 -0.61
C GLN A 119 -2.89 -14.28 -1.14
N LYS A 120 -2.45 -15.54 -1.15
CA LYS A 120 -3.32 -16.67 -1.52
C LYS A 120 -4.55 -16.74 -0.62
N GLN A 121 -4.36 -16.48 0.67
CA GLN A 121 -5.43 -16.38 1.67
C GLN A 121 -5.56 -14.94 2.15
N GLN A 122 -6.14 -14.08 1.31
CA GLN A 122 -6.29 -12.66 1.64
C GLN A 122 -7.49 -12.40 2.56
N TYR A 123 -7.26 -11.69 3.66
CA TYR A 123 -8.31 -11.22 4.56
C TYR A 123 -8.69 -9.78 4.26
N TRP A 124 -9.99 -9.52 4.20
CA TRP A 124 -10.54 -8.19 4.07
C TRP A 124 -11.50 -7.91 5.23
N PRO A 125 -11.33 -6.80 5.96
CA PRO A 125 -10.25 -5.80 5.83
C PRO A 125 -8.92 -6.30 6.45
N ILE A 126 -7.79 -5.72 6.04
CA ILE A 126 -6.45 -6.31 6.26
C ILE A 126 -5.97 -6.28 7.71
N GLN A 127 -6.57 -5.48 8.59
CA GLN A 127 -6.27 -5.53 10.03
C GLN A 127 -6.77 -6.81 10.73
N LYS A 128 -7.38 -7.72 9.97
CA LYS A 128 -7.68 -9.10 10.39
C LYS A 128 -6.69 -10.11 9.81
N SER A 129 -5.79 -9.67 8.92
CA SER A 129 -4.73 -10.49 8.35
C SER A 129 -3.53 -10.54 9.29
N PHE A 130 -2.59 -11.44 8.98
CA PHE A 130 -1.35 -11.57 9.71
C PHE A 130 -0.22 -11.77 8.71
N LEU A 131 0.72 -10.83 8.67
CA LEU A 131 1.94 -10.93 7.89
C LEU A 131 3.12 -10.78 8.83
N LYS A 132 4.12 -11.64 8.68
CA LYS A 132 5.36 -11.53 9.43
C LYS A 132 6.50 -11.34 8.46
N LYS A 133 7.11 -10.15 8.47
CA LYS A 133 8.25 -9.80 7.61
C LYS A 133 8.05 -10.25 6.16
N TYR A 134 6.90 -9.94 5.58
CA TYR A 134 6.50 -10.39 4.25
C TYR A 134 7.10 -9.49 3.17
N SER A 135 7.90 -10.06 2.26
CA SER A 135 8.57 -9.28 1.20
C SER A 135 7.59 -8.73 0.16
N ALA A 136 7.65 -7.43 -0.13
CA ALA A 136 6.82 -6.77 -1.13
C ALA A 136 7.43 -6.91 -2.54
N VAL A 137 7.49 -8.15 -3.02
CA VAL A 137 7.91 -8.53 -4.38
C VAL A 137 7.00 -9.65 -4.89
N SER A 138 6.93 -9.79 -6.22
CA SER A 138 6.28 -10.94 -6.82
C SER A 138 7.07 -12.22 -6.51
N LYS A 139 6.38 -13.27 -6.08
CA LYS A 139 6.99 -14.54 -5.70
C LYS A 139 5.98 -15.69 -5.82
N GLU A 140 6.51 -16.90 -6.03
CA GLU A 140 5.69 -18.11 -6.08
C GLU A 140 5.09 -18.42 -4.70
N GLU A 141 5.86 -18.19 -3.64
CA GLU A 141 5.37 -18.30 -2.28
C GLU A 141 4.12 -17.42 -2.11
N ASP A 142 3.05 -18.02 -1.58
CA ASP A 142 1.76 -17.35 -1.36
C ASP A 142 1.06 -16.85 -2.64
N ASN A 143 1.45 -17.37 -3.82
CA ASN A 143 0.90 -16.98 -5.13
C ASN A 143 0.88 -15.45 -5.35
N ALA A 144 1.87 -14.75 -4.81
CA ALA A 144 1.88 -13.29 -4.78
C ALA A 144 2.39 -12.75 -6.11
N ALA A 145 1.52 -12.61 -7.10
CA ALA A 145 1.88 -11.97 -8.37
C ALA A 145 1.97 -10.45 -8.22
N VAL A 146 1.20 -9.86 -7.30
CA VAL A 146 1.14 -8.41 -7.08
C VAL A 146 1.76 -8.02 -5.72
N GLY A 147 2.95 -7.41 -5.76
CA GLY A 147 3.64 -6.85 -4.58
C GLY A 147 3.21 -5.41 -4.27
N GLU A 148 1.90 -5.14 -4.17
CA GLU A 148 1.36 -3.79 -4.03
C GLU A 148 1.84 -3.08 -2.75
N ARG A 149 2.31 -1.83 -2.91
CA ARG A 149 2.96 -1.00 -1.88
C ARG A 149 2.07 0.16 -1.42
N TYR A 150 0.77 -0.10 -1.40
CA TYR A 150 -0.28 0.88 -1.16
C TYR A 150 -1.28 0.34 -0.16
N TRP A 151 -1.69 1.16 0.80
CA TRP A 151 -2.71 0.85 1.79
C TRP A 151 -3.68 2.00 1.94
N LEU A 152 -4.98 1.70 1.93
CA LEU A 152 -6.04 2.69 2.08
C LEU A 152 -6.88 2.35 3.30
N ASN A 153 -7.33 3.36 4.05
CA ASN A 153 -8.28 3.15 5.12
C ASN A 153 -9.63 3.84 4.88
N SER A 154 -10.65 3.41 5.63
CA SER A 154 -12.01 3.95 5.60
C SER A 154 -12.12 5.43 5.95
N ASP A 155 -11.05 6.01 6.50
CA ASP A 155 -10.96 7.39 6.97
C ASP A 155 -10.33 8.33 5.94
N GLY A 156 -10.09 7.87 4.72
CA GLY A 156 -9.50 8.72 3.68
C GLY A 156 -8.01 8.96 3.87
N MET A 157 -7.34 8.13 4.68
CA MET A 157 -5.90 8.09 4.75
C MET A 157 -5.37 6.97 3.85
N TYR A 158 -4.26 7.21 3.17
CA TYR A 158 -3.51 6.15 2.53
C TYR A 158 -2.01 6.26 2.77
N ILE A 159 -1.34 5.12 2.62
CA ILE A 159 0.11 4.95 2.67
C ILE A 159 0.57 4.51 1.28
N TYR A 160 1.64 5.11 0.77
CA TYR A 160 2.34 4.63 -0.41
C TYR A 160 3.83 4.55 -0.14
N VAL A 161 4.43 3.38 -0.35
CA VAL A 161 5.86 3.15 -0.14
C VAL A 161 6.60 3.19 -1.47
N ALA A 162 7.70 3.94 -1.51
CA ALA A 162 8.47 4.15 -2.73
C ALA A 162 9.04 2.82 -3.28
N PRO A 163 9.11 2.64 -4.61
CA PRO A 163 9.54 1.38 -5.22
C PRO A 163 10.98 1.00 -4.91
N GLU A 164 11.85 1.97 -4.61
CA GLU A 164 13.25 1.76 -4.26
C GLU A 164 13.47 1.06 -2.90
N VAL A 165 12.47 1.06 -2.02
CA VAL A 165 12.56 0.52 -0.65
C VAL A 165 12.66 -1.01 -0.67
N PRO A 166 13.66 -1.65 -0.01
CA PRO A 166 13.68 -3.09 0.17
C PRO A 166 12.69 -3.51 1.28
N LEU A 167 11.40 -3.49 0.92
CA LEU A 167 10.27 -3.48 1.85
C LEU A 167 9.83 -4.88 2.30
N PHE A 168 9.85 -5.10 3.61
CA PHE A 168 9.09 -6.13 4.29
C PHE A 168 7.92 -5.52 5.04
N ILE A 169 6.82 -6.26 5.10
CA ILE A 169 5.55 -5.83 5.69
C ILE A 169 5.25 -6.73 6.88
N ASP A 170 4.86 -6.10 7.98
CA ASP A 170 4.42 -6.81 9.18
C ASP A 170 3.06 -6.31 9.63
N TYR A 171 2.16 -7.24 9.98
CA TYR A 171 0.90 -6.96 10.64
C TYR A 171 0.88 -7.66 11.99
N HIS A 172 0.72 -6.87 13.06
CA HIS A 172 0.53 -7.33 14.43
C HIS A 172 1.71 -8.04 15.14
N ASN A 173 2.85 -8.31 14.50
CA ASN A 173 3.98 -8.97 15.19
C ASN A 173 4.86 -7.96 15.91
N GLU A 174 5.29 -6.91 15.19
CA GLU A 174 6.16 -5.88 15.73
C GLU A 174 5.44 -5.02 16.78
N LEU A 175 4.17 -4.70 16.50
CA LEU A 175 3.26 -4.04 17.42
C LEU A 175 1.84 -4.57 17.21
N GLU A 176 1.14 -4.83 18.30
CA GLU A 176 -0.27 -5.22 18.26
C GLU A 176 -1.11 -4.12 17.60
N ASN A 177 -2.09 -4.49 16.77
CA ASN A 177 -2.92 -3.56 15.99
C ASN A 177 -2.18 -2.59 15.04
N HIS A 178 -0.98 -2.94 14.54
CA HIS A 178 -0.24 -2.07 13.62
C HIS A 178 0.09 -2.75 12.28
N LEU A 179 0.23 -1.92 11.25
CA LEU A 179 1.01 -2.19 10.05
C LEU A 179 2.40 -1.57 10.22
N CYS A 180 3.44 -2.39 10.12
CA CYS A 180 4.82 -1.94 10.17
C CYS A 180 5.50 -2.11 8.81
N LEU A 181 6.17 -1.03 8.40
CA LEU A 181 6.98 -0.94 7.19
C LEU A 181 8.43 -1.15 7.60
N ILE A 182 9.05 -2.22 7.12
CA ILE A 182 10.41 -2.61 7.49
C ILE A 182 11.27 -2.53 6.23
N ALA A 183 12.26 -1.64 6.19
CA ALA A 183 13.25 -1.62 5.12
C ALA A 183 14.51 -2.35 5.58
N GLU A 184 14.90 -3.40 4.85
CA GLU A 184 16.05 -4.22 5.20
C GLU A 184 16.74 -4.75 3.94
N VAL A 185 18.06 -4.61 3.85
CA VAL A 185 18.84 -5.21 2.76
C VAL A 185 19.09 -6.70 3.05
N ALA A 186 18.07 -7.51 2.79
CA ALA A 186 18.09 -8.96 2.91
C ALA A 186 17.27 -9.61 1.79
N ASP A 187 17.44 -10.93 1.61
CA ASP A 187 16.67 -11.69 0.61
C ASP A 187 15.16 -11.42 0.72
N PRO A 188 14.46 -11.16 -0.39
CA PRO A 188 14.88 -11.31 -1.79
C PRO A 188 15.53 -10.05 -2.40
N TYR A 189 15.80 -9.02 -1.60
CA TYR A 189 16.43 -7.79 -2.08
C TYR A 189 17.94 -7.95 -2.22
N SER A 190 18.51 -7.35 -3.28
CA SER A 190 19.92 -7.51 -3.63
C SER A 190 20.87 -7.07 -2.50
N THR A 191 21.78 -7.97 -2.11
CA THR A 191 22.89 -7.67 -1.19
C THR A 191 23.93 -6.71 -1.77
N ARG A 192 23.82 -6.34 -3.05
CA ARG A 192 24.70 -5.34 -3.69
C ARG A 192 24.33 -3.90 -3.34
N ARG A 193 23.22 -3.67 -2.64
CA ARG A 193 22.86 -2.33 -2.19
C ARG A 193 23.89 -1.83 -1.20
N THR A 194 24.45 -0.65 -1.46
CA THR A 194 25.44 -0.01 -0.59
C THR A 194 24.80 0.81 0.53
N GLU A 195 23.50 1.06 0.41
CA GLU A 195 22.68 1.83 1.35
C GLU A 195 21.30 1.21 1.49
N ASN A 196 20.67 1.46 2.64
CA ASN A 196 19.28 1.15 2.88
C ASN A 196 18.44 2.44 2.89
N VAL A 197 17.16 2.32 2.56
CA VAL A 197 16.21 3.45 2.51
C VAL A 197 14.82 2.96 2.91
N LEU A 198 14.17 3.68 3.83
CA LEU A 198 12.73 3.59 4.04
C LEU A 198 12.11 4.92 3.65
N LYS A 199 11.28 4.92 2.61
CA LYS A 199 10.67 6.13 2.07
C LYS A 199 9.21 5.87 1.73
N TYR A 200 8.32 6.63 2.33
CA TYR A 200 6.89 6.49 2.13
C TYR A 200 6.15 7.80 2.38
N ASP A 201 4.97 7.87 1.79
CA ASP A 201 4.06 8.99 1.88
C ASP A 201 2.79 8.55 2.62
N LEU A 202 2.39 9.36 3.59
CA LEU A 202 1.09 9.31 4.23
C LEU A 202 0.26 10.46 3.68
N TRP A 203 -0.92 10.16 3.18
CA TRP A 203 -1.85 11.16 2.70
C TRP A 203 -3.15 11.11 3.49
N PHE A 204 -3.74 12.27 3.72
CA PHE A 204 -4.96 12.45 4.48
C PHE A 204 -5.95 13.28 3.65
N PHE A 205 -7.12 12.70 3.39
CA PHE A 205 -8.22 13.31 2.66
C PHE A 205 -9.52 13.16 3.44
N GLU A 206 -10.56 13.87 3.00
CA GLU A 206 -11.88 13.84 3.63
C GLU A 206 -12.51 12.43 3.67
N ASN A 207 -12.32 11.64 2.61
CA ASN A 207 -12.92 10.31 2.46
C ASN A 207 -12.07 9.37 1.57
N PRO A 208 -12.25 8.04 1.68
CA PRO A 208 -11.47 7.04 0.95
C PRO A 208 -11.59 7.13 -0.58
N LYS A 209 -12.71 7.63 -1.12
CA LYS A 209 -12.88 7.77 -2.57
C LYS A 209 -11.92 8.82 -3.13
N ILE A 210 -11.86 10.00 -2.51
CA ILE A 210 -10.92 11.06 -2.93
C ILE A 210 -9.48 10.59 -2.75
N ALA A 211 -9.20 9.95 -1.62
CA ALA A 211 -7.89 9.40 -1.29
C ALA A 211 -7.41 8.39 -2.36
N HIS A 212 -8.25 7.43 -2.74
CA HIS A 212 -7.90 6.44 -3.75
C HIS A 212 -7.76 7.05 -5.14
N GLN A 213 -8.68 7.93 -5.55
CA GLN A 213 -8.55 8.64 -6.82
C GLN A 213 -7.26 9.44 -6.91
N HIS A 214 -6.81 10.03 -5.78
CA HIS A 214 -5.53 10.72 -5.69
C HIS A 214 -4.35 9.76 -5.83
N ALA A 215 -4.38 8.63 -5.14
CA ALA A 215 -3.35 7.60 -5.29
C ALA A 215 -3.23 7.10 -6.73
N VAL A 216 -4.37 6.88 -7.40
CA VAL A 216 -4.43 6.47 -8.80
C VAL A 216 -3.81 7.51 -9.74
N ASP A 217 -4.10 8.79 -9.54
CA ASP A 217 -3.60 9.84 -10.42
C ASP A 217 -2.09 10.14 -10.22
N ASN A 218 -1.54 9.85 -9.03
CA ASN A 218 -0.16 10.23 -8.67
C ASN A 218 0.83 9.07 -8.54
N TYR A 219 0.36 7.86 -8.24
CA TYR A 219 1.21 6.72 -7.91
C TYR A 219 0.87 5.44 -8.67
N LEU A 220 -0.41 5.05 -8.71
CA LEU A 220 -0.81 3.72 -9.22
C LEU A 220 -1.05 3.71 -10.74
N GLY A 221 -1.46 4.85 -11.30
CA GLY A 221 -1.85 4.97 -12.70
C GLY A 221 -3.25 4.41 -12.99
N LYS A 222 -3.79 4.76 -14.16
CA LYS A 222 -5.05 4.20 -14.68
C LYS A 222 -4.76 3.27 -15.85
N PRO A 223 -5.55 2.20 -16.03
CA PRO A 223 -5.61 1.49 -17.29
C PRO A 223 -5.87 2.46 -18.45
N SER A 224 -5.22 2.26 -19.59
CA SER A 224 -5.34 3.13 -20.77
C SER A 224 -6.60 2.91 -21.59
N GLY A 225 -7.43 1.93 -21.22
CA GLY A 225 -8.64 1.57 -21.94
C GLY A 225 -9.53 0.64 -21.14
N VAL A 226 -10.69 0.35 -21.71
CA VAL A 226 -11.64 -0.64 -21.18
C VAL A 226 -11.50 -1.90 -22.03
N PRO A 227 -11.47 -3.11 -21.43
CA PRO A 227 -11.51 -4.33 -22.22
C PRO A 227 -12.80 -4.39 -23.05
N ASP A 228 -12.82 -5.23 -24.08
CA ASP A 228 -14.05 -5.48 -24.83
C ASP A 228 -15.14 -5.96 -23.84
N TYR A 229 -16.29 -5.28 -23.85
CA TYR A 229 -17.37 -5.57 -22.90
C TYR A 229 -17.81 -7.04 -22.93
N ARG A 230 -17.64 -7.73 -24.06
CA ARG A 230 -17.93 -9.17 -24.19
C ARG A 230 -17.11 -10.03 -23.23
N MET A 231 -15.90 -9.62 -22.87
CA MET A 231 -15.04 -10.36 -21.92
C MET A 231 -15.56 -10.32 -20.48
N ILE A 232 -16.39 -9.33 -20.13
CA ILE A 232 -16.99 -9.19 -18.79
C ILE A 232 -18.45 -9.68 -18.80
N GLN A 233 -19.17 -9.45 -19.88
CA GLN A 233 -20.60 -9.72 -20.00
C GLN A 233 -20.93 -11.20 -20.21
N TYR A 234 -20.01 -11.97 -20.80
CA TYR A 234 -20.26 -13.34 -21.22
C TYR A 234 -19.26 -14.33 -20.62
N PRO A 235 -19.60 -15.63 -20.57
CA PRO A 235 -18.72 -16.64 -20.00
C PRO A 235 -17.37 -16.74 -20.70
N ILE A 236 -16.34 -17.08 -19.92
CA ILE A 236 -15.03 -17.51 -20.40
C ILE A 236 -15.07 -19.03 -20.57
N TRP A 237 -14.68 -19.51 -21.74
CA TRP A 237 -14.64 -20.93 -22.07
C TRP A 237 -13.19 -21.38 -22.12
N SER A 238 -12.74 -22.09 -21.08
CA SER A 238 -11.37 -22.61 -21.00
C SER A 238 -11.31 -24.09 -21.38
N THR A 239 -10.36 -24.41 -22.25
CA THR A 239 -10.04 -25.79 -22.61
C THR A 239 -9.40 -26.56 -21.45
N TRP A 240 -8.76 -25.90 -20.48
CA TRP A 240 -8.26 -26.57 -19.26
C TRP A 240 -9.39 -27.18 -18.44
N ALA A 241 -10.50 -26.45 -18.30
CA ALA A 241 -11.67 -26.90 -17.55
C ALA A 241 -12.42 -28.07 -18.23
N ARG A 242 -12.32 -28.19 -19.56
CA ARG A 242 -13.03 -29.20 -20.35
C ARG A 242 -12.17 -30.43 -20.66
N TYR A 243 -10.94 -30.21 -21.12
CA TYR A 243 -10.04 -31.23 -21.64
C TYR A 243 -8.75 -31.37 -20.82
N SER A 244 -8.35 -30.29 -20.12
CA SER A 244 -7.04 -30.16 -19.47
C SER A 244 -5.88 -30.20 -20.47
N ARG A 245 -5.60 -31.34 -21.09
CA ARG A 245 -4.53 -31.56 -22.10
C ARG A 245 -5.10 -32.24 -23.34
N GLU A 246 -4.23 -32.55 -24.31
CA GLU A 246 -4.59 -33.26 -25.55
C GLU A 246 -5.62 -32.52 -26.40
N ILE A 247 -5.46 -31.19 -26.47
CA ILE A 247 -6.24 -30.34 -27.35
C ILE A 247 -5.74 -30.49 -28.80
N ASP A 248 -6.68 -30.55 -29.73
CA ASP A 248 -6.40 -30.58 -31.16
C ASP A 248 -7.46 -29.75 -31.90
N GLN A 249 -7.26 -29.57 -33.20
CA GLN A 249 -8.19 -28.78 -33.99
C GLN A 249 -9.62 -29.33 -33.93
N ASP A 250 -9.82 -30.64 -33.94
CA ASP A 250 -11.14 -31.25 -34.03
C ASP A 250 -11.92 -31.07 -32.73
N ASN A 251 -11.29 -31.28 -31.57
CA ASN A 251 -11.95 -31.11 -30.27
C ASN A 251 -12.17 -29.62 -29.91
N LEU A 252 -11.32 -28.72 -30.39
CA LEU A 252 -11.53 -27.27 -30.29
C LEU A 252 -12.75 -26.84 -31.12
N TRP A 253 -12.87 -27.32 -32.36
CA TRP A 253 -14.04 -27.04 -33.19
C TRP A 253 -15.32 -27.63 -32.61
N ALA A 254 -15.27 -28.85 -32.10
CA ALA A 254 -16.41 -29.46 -31.44
C ALA A 254 -16.89 -28.62 -30.26
N PHE A 255 -15.96 -28.15 -29.41
CA PHE A 255 -16.29 -27.31 -28.26
C PHE A 255 -16.86 -25.94 -28.67
N ALA A 256 -16.24 -25.28 -29.65
CA ALA A 256 -16.72 -23.99 -30.14
C ALA A 256 -18.13 -24.09 -30.76
N ASN A 257 -18.40 -25.16 -31.51
CA ASN A 257 -19.73 -25.41 -32.07
C ASN A 257 -20.76 -25.75 -30.98
N GLU A 258 -20.40 -26.55 -29.97
CA GLU A 258 -21.28 -26.84 -28.83
C GLU A 258 -21.71 -25.56 -28.11
N ILE A 259 -20.78 -24.64 -27.86
CA ILE A 259 -21.05 -23.33 -27.24
C ILE A 259 -22.07 -22.54 -28.09
N LYS A 260 -21.80 -22.45 -29.39
CA LYS A 260 -22.65 -21.72 -30.35
C LYS A 260 -24.05 -22.34 -30.46
N ASP A 261 -24.13 -23.66 -30.61
CA ASP A 261 -25.37 -24.40 -30.81
C ASP A 261 -26.25 -24.41 -29.55
N SER A 262 -25.63 -24.22 -28.38
CA SER A 262 -26.32 -23.98 -27.10
C SER A 262 -26.87 -22.56 -26.96
N GLY A 263 -26.67 -21.69 -27.95
CA GLY A 263 -27.21 -20.32 -27.96
C GLY A 263 -26.37 -19.30 -27.19
N PHE A 264 -25.15 -19.64 -26.78
CA PHE A 264 -24.25 -18.65 -26.16
C PHE A 264 -23.65 -17.72 -27.22
N PRO A 265 -23.51 -16.42 -26.93
CA PRO A 265 -22.86 -15.47 -27.82
C PRO A 265 -21.35 -15.72 -27.87
N ASN A 266 -20.71 -15.22 -28.93
CA ASN A 266 -19.25 -15.28 -29.05
C ASN A 266 -18.59 -14.34 -28.02
N ALA A 267 -17.73 -14.92 -27.19
CA ALA A 267 -17.02 -14.24 -26.12
C ALA A 267 -15.55 -14.65 -26.11
N GLN A 268 -15.02 -15.06 -24.96
CA GLN A 268 -13.63 -15.49 -24.77
C GLN A 268 -13.53 -17.02 -24.83
N PHE A 269 -12.65 -17.51 -25.71
CA PHE A 269 -12.33 -18.93 -25.85
C PHE A 269 -10.83 -19.09 -25.60
N GLU A 270 -10.47 -19.72 -24.49
CA GLU A 270 -9.09 -19.89 -24.03
C GLU A 270 -8.57 -21.26 -24.43
N ILE A 271 -7.55 -21.24 -25.28
CA ILE A 271 -6.75 -22.40 -25.62
C ILE A 271 -5.62 -22.45 -24.58
N ASP A 272 -5.72 -23.42 -23.69
CA ASP A 272 -4.85 -23.56 -22.52
C ASP A 272 -3.66 -24.47 -22.85
N ASP A 273 -2.96 -24.89 -21.80
CA ASP A 273 -1.71 -25.64 -21.79
C ASP A 273 -1.44 -26.60 -22.98
N LEU A 274 -0.19 -26.64 -23.45
CA LEU A 274 0.32 -27.52 -24.51
C LEU A 274 -0.37 -27.39 -25.89
N TRP A 275 -0.90 -26.22 -26.22
CA TRP A 275 -1.19 -25.89 -27.63
C TRP A 275 0.08 -25.75 -28.47
N GLU A 276 1.22 -25.50 -27.83
CA GLU A 276 2.54 -25.40 -28.46
C GLU A 276 3.30 -26.74 -28.45
N VAL A 277 4.24 -26.93 -29.39
CA VAL A 277 5.13 -28.12 -29.41
C VAL A 277 5.98 -28.25 -28.14
N CYS A 278 6.35 -27.12 -27.53
CA CYS A 278 6.90 -27.01 -26.20
C CYS A 278 6.67 -25.59 -25.63
N TYR A 279 6.66 -25.46 -24.31
CA TYR A 279 6.35 -24.21 -23.61
C TYR A 279 7.14 -23.00 -24.10
N GLY A 280 6.42 -21.95 -24.51
CA GLY A 280 6.99 -20.68 -24.95
C GLY A 280 7.62 -20.71 -26.34
N SER A 281 7.41 -21.78 -27.11
CA SER A 281 7.97 -21.91 -28.46
C SER A 281 7.19 -21.11 -29.51
N LEU A 282 5.91 -20.80 -29.26
CA LEU A 282 4.96 -20.15 -30.16
C LEU A 282 4.68 -20.95 -31.45
N PHE A 283 5.04 -22.24 -31.49
CA PHE A 283 4.79 -23.13 -32.63
C PHE A 283 3.76 -24.20 -32.26
N VAL A 284 2.79 -24.43 -33.16
CA VAL A 284 1.75 -25.48 -33.11
C VAL A 284 2.16 -26.71 -33.90
#